data_AF-A0A1G8ZJE8-F1
#
_entry.id   AF-A0A1G8ZJE8-F1
#
_cell.length_a   1.000
_cell.length_b   1.000
_cell.length_c   1.000
_cell.angle_alpha   90.00
_cell.angle_beta   90.00
_cell.angle_gamma   90.00
#
_symmetry.space_group_name_H-M   'P 1'
#
loop_
_entity.id
_entity.type
_entity.pdbx_description
1 polymer ?
#
loop_
_entity_poly.entity_id
_entity_poly.type
_entity_poly.pdbx_seq_one_letter_code
_entity_poly.pdbx_strand_id
1 'polypeptide(L)'
;MGLDQIIDSSILDIFQLMPSTGAWPFTMARIDRNELSGLKTDKTLFAPFQLLVLKRTDFNGEDLLDYATKSKEYETILAPLRSGFLENYNRMSSNEKELQEWTDKTISLAIGLVLNTALLKGVQFSPIETDLSALDSHLELGKKKLRAYQLFDTYQIDPSFLV
;
A
#
# COMPACT_ATOMS: atom_id res chain seq x y z
N MET A 1 -19.20 -13.58 3.94
CA MET A 1 -18.74 -12.23 3.56
C MET A 1 -18.33 -12.30 2.10
N GLY A 2 -18.72 -11.34 1.27
CA GLY A 2 -18.32 -11.31 -0.15
C GLY A 2 -16.82 -11.05 -0.31
N LEU A 3 -16.23 -11.46 -1.44
CA LEU A 3 -14.80 -11.25 -1.72
C LEU A 3 -14.42 -9.76 -1.69
N ASP A 4 -15.30 -8.92 -2.25
CA ASP A 4 -15.23 -7.47 -2.19
C ASP A 4 -15.12 -6.94 -0.76
N GLN A 5 -15.99 -7.41 0.13
CA GLN A 5 -16.01 -7.02 1.54
C GLN A 5 -14.75 -7.49 2.28
N ILE A 6 -14.20 -8.65 1.91
CA ILE A 6 -12.94 -9.13 2.49
C ILE A 6 -11.77 -8.25 2.05
N ILE A 7 -11.68 -7.89 0.77
CA ILE A 7 -10.63 -6.99 0.28
C ILE A 7 -10.74 -5.63 0.97
N ASP A 8 -11.92 -5.01 0.92
CA ASP A 8 -12.15 -3.66 1.46
C ASP A 8 -11.88 -3.62 2.97
N SER A 9 -12.35 -4.62 3.74
CA SER A 9 -12.04 -4.70 5.18
C SER A 9 -10.57 -4.96 5.45
N SER A 10 -9.87 -5.75 4.62
CA SER A 10 -8.43 -6.00 4.80
C SER A 10 -7.61 -4.74 4.58
N ILE A 11 -8.00 -3.90 3.61
CA ILE A 11 -7.39 -2.57 3.41
C ILE A 11 -7.66 -1.66 4.61
N LEU A 12 -8.86 -1.69 5.21
CA LEU A 12 -9.18 -0.86 6.37
C LEU A 12 -8.45 -1.32 7.65
N ASP A 13 -8.28 -2.62 7.84
CA ASP A 13 -7.67 -3.17 9.04
C ASP A 13 -6.17 -2.83 9.16
N ILE A 14 -5.45 -2.65 8.04
CA ILE A 14 -4.04 -2.28 8.12
C ILE A 14 -3.83 -0.90 8.75
N PHE A 15 -4.84 -0.01 8.75
CA PHE A 15 -4.71 1.33 9.33
C PHE A 15 -4.32 1.31 10.81
N GLN A 16 -4.84 0.34 11.57
CA GLN A 16 -4.49 0.20 12.98
C GLN A 16 -3.10 -0.42 13.19
N LEU A 17 -2.65 -1.20 12.21
CA LEU A 17 -1.39 -1.93 12.23
C LEU A 17 -0.20 -1.10 11.75
N MET A 18 -0.45 -0.06 10.95
CA MET A 18 0.60 0.83 10.47
C MET A 18 1.34 1.53 11.65
N PRO A 19 2.63 1.87 11.48
CA PRO A 19 3.40 2.54 12.53
C PRO A 19 2.97 3.99 12.80
N SER A 20 2.27 4.62 11.85
CA SER A 20 1.83 6.01 11.93
C SER A 20 0.42 6.18 11.38
N THR A 21 -0.32 7.11 11.98
CA THR A 21 -1.63 7.59 11.51
C THR A 21 -1.52 8.84 10.62
N GLY A 22 -0.30 9.32 10.38
CA GLY A 22 -0.03 10.44 9.47
C GLY A 22 -0.08 10.04 7.99
N ALA A 23 0.37 10.96 7.14
CA ALA A 23 0.38 10.77 5.69
C ALA A 23 1.19 9.53 5.28
N TRP A 24 0.62 8.73 4.38
CA TRP A 24 1.31 7.57 3.79
C TRP A 24 1.71 7.86 2.34
N PRO A 25 2.80 7.23 1.85
CA PRO A 25 3.24 7.40 0.48
C PRO A 25 2.47 6.53 -0.53
N PHE A 26 1.36 5.92 -0.12
CA PHE A 26 0.62 4.96 -0.92
C PHE A 26 -0.88 5.00 -0.65
N THR A 27 -1.62 4.35 -1.52
CA THR A 27 -3.00 3.96 -1.30
C THR A 27 -3.23 2.56 -1.89
N MET A 28 -4.30 1.90 -1.45
CA MET A 28 -4.70 0.58 -1.94
C MET A 28 -6.15 0.66 -2.36
N ALA A 29 -6.47 0.07 -3.51
CA ALA A 29 -7.81 0.05 -4.05
C ALA A 29 -8.17 -1.37 -4.50
N ARG A 30 -9.41 -1.76 -4.23
CA ARG A 30 -10.04 -2.83 -4.98
C ARG A 30 -10.36 -2.33 -6.38
N ILE A 31 -10.05 -3.14 -7.39
CA ILE A 31 -10.37 -2.85 -8.79
C ILE A 31 -11.20 -4.01 -9.36
N ASP A 32 -12.24 -3.69 -10.14
CA ASP A 32 -13.00 -4.72 -10.85
C ASP A 32 -12.17 -5.24 -12.04
N ARG A 33 -12.20 -6.56 -12.26
CA ARG A 33 -11.47 -7.17 -13.39
C ARG A 33 -11.82 -6.52 -14.73
N ASN A 34 -13.05 -6.07 -14.90
CA ASN A 34 -13.49 -5.42 -16.15
C ASN A 34 -12.78 -4.08 -16.39
N GLU A 35 -12.37 -3.38 -15.32
CA GLU A 35 -11.54 -2.17 -15.40
C GLU A 35 -10.08 -2.45 -15.81
N LEU A 36 -9.70 -3.72 -15.90
CA LEU A 36 -8.39 -4.17 -16.39
C LEU A 36 -8.48 -4.77 -17.80
N SER A 37 -9.66 -4.72 -18.43
CA SER A 37 -9.87 -5.32 -19.74
C SER A 37 -8.98 -4.65 -20.81
N GLY A 38 -8.30 -5.48 -21.61
CA GLY A 38 -7.38 -5.01 -22.65
C GLY A 38 -5.95 -4.75 -22.17
N LEU A 39 -5.67 -4.83 -20.86
CA LEU A 39 -4.31 -4.85 -20.35
C LEU A 39 -3.68 -6.24 -20.56
N LYS A 40 -2.39 -6.25 -20.92
CA LYS A 40 -1.60 -7.48 -20.98
C LYS A 40 -1.09 -7.81 -19.57
N THR A 41 -1.55 -8.94 -19.05
CA THR A 41 -1.05 -9.53 -17.80
C THR A 41 -0.32 -10.83 -18.12
N ASP A 42 0.65 -11.20 -17.28
CA ASP A 42 1.38 -12.47 -17.38
C ASP A 42 0.46 -13.70 -17.20
N LYS A 43 -0.65 -13.53 -16.47
CA LYS A 43 -1.64 -14.56 -16.18
C LYS A 43 -3.06 -14.07 -16.40
N THR A 44 -3.96 -15.01 -16.67
CA THR A 44 -5.41 -14.74 -16.72
C THR A 44 -5.92 -14.33 -15.35
N LEU A 45 -6.64 -13.21 -15.29
CA LEU A 45 -7.31 -12.76 -14.07
C LEU A 45 -8.59 -13.57 -13.86
N PHE A 46 -8.60 -14.44 -12.85
CA PHE A 46 -9.76 -15.30 -12.61
C PHE A 46 -10.77 -14.65 -11.66
N ALA A 47 -10.28 -13.89 -10.67
CA ALA A 47 -11.12 -13.26 -9.68
C ALA A 47 -11.93 -12.09 -10.26
N PRO A 48 -13.15 -11.81 -9.75
CA PRO A 48 -13.90 -10.62 -10.14
C PRO A 48 -13.25 -9.32 -9.64
N PHE A 49 -12.45 -9.40 -8.57
CA PHE A 49 -11.82 -8.25 -7.93
C PHE A 49 -10.33 -8.49 -7.71
N GLN A 50 -9.53 -7.50 -8.05
CA GLN A 50 -8.09 -7.46 -7.80
C GLN A 50 -7.77 -6.42 -6.73
N LEU A 51 -6.60 -6.53 -6.11
CA LEU A 51 -6.04 -5.50 -5.24
C LEU A 51 -4.95 -4.75 -6.01
N LEU A 52 -5.11 -3.43 -6.12
CA LEU A 52 -4.13 -2.53 -6.72
C LEU A 52 -3.49 -1.66 -5.65
N VAL A 53 -2.16 -1.76 -5.53
CA VAL A 53 -1.34 -0.90 -4.68
C VAL A 53 -0.79 0.23 -5.53
N LEU A 54 -0.97 1.45 -5.05
CA LEU A 54 -0.62 2.69 -5.74
C LEU A 54 0.36 3.50 -4.90
N LYS A 55 1.39 4.06 -5.53
CA LYS A 55 2.32 5.02 -4.93
C LYS A 55 1.81 6.44 -5.20
N ARG A 56 1.83 7.31 -4.18
CA ARG A 56 1.57 8.74 -4.35
C ARG A 56 2.77 9.39 -5.04
N THR A 57 2.52 10.16 -6.09
CA THR A 57 3.57 10.89 -6.82
C THR A 57 3.78 12.30 -6.27
N ASP A 58 2.96 12.73 -5.32
CA ASP A 58 3.03 14.05 -4.68
C ASP A 58 3.47 14.00 -3.21
N PHE A 59 3.85 12.81 -2.73
CA PHE A 59 4.37 12.62 -1.40
C PHE A 59 5.70 13.38 -1.25
N ASN A 60 5.76 14.28 -0.29
CA ASN A 60 6.90 15.18 -0.11
C ASN A 60 7.39 15.22 1.35
N GLY A 61 8.34 16.13 1.64
CA GLY A 61 8.92 16.25 2.98
C GLY A 61 7.92 16.63 4.08
N GLU A 62 6.88 17.42 3.77
CA GLU A 62 5.84 17.75 4.75
C GLU A 62 5.00 16.52 5.10
N ASP A 63 4.64 15.69 4.10
CA ASP A 63 3.97 14.41 4.35
C ASP A 63 4.84 13.48 5.21
N LEU A 64 6.15 13.45 4.97
CA LEU A 64 7.08 12.63 5.74
C LEU A 64 7.20 13.11 7.20
N LEU A 65 7.19 14.42 7.44
CA LEU A 65 7.17 14.97 8.80
C LEU A 65 5.82 14.73 9.50
N ASP A 66 4.70 14.80 8.77
CA ASP A 66 3.38 14.42 9.29
C ASP A 66 3.36 12.93 9.70
N TYR A 67 3.90 12.05 8.85
CA TYR A 67 4.11 10.64 9.19
C TYR A 67 4.91 10.49 10.48
N ALA A 68 6.06 11.17 10.59
CA ALA A 68 6.95 11.03 11.73
C ALA A 68 6.29 11.51 13.03
N THR A 69 5.66 12.68 13.02
CA THR A 69 5.02 13.29 14.20
C THR A 69 3.81 12.52 14.71
N LYS A 70 3.11 11.78 13.83
CA LYS A 70 1.96 10.92 14.17
C LYS A 70 2.31 9.44 14.32
N SER A 71 3.60 9.12 14.40
CA SER A 71 4.07 7.76 14.62
C SER A 71 3.98 7.34 16.09
N LYS A 72 3.69 6.06 16.32
CA LYS A 72 3.72 5.45 17.68
C LYS A 72 5.09 5.62 18.35
N GLU A 73 6.16 5.68 17.55
CA GLU A 73 7.52 5.92 18.05
C GLU A 73 7.67 7.35 18.59
N TYR A 74 7.18 8.36 17.87
CA TYR A 74 7.24 9.76 18.33
C TYR A 74 6.51 9.98 19.66
N GLU A 75 5.39 9.30 19.87
CA GLU A 75 4.63 9.36 21.13
C GLU A 75 5.43 8.83 22.32
N THR A 76 6.26 7.80 22.11
CA THR A 76 7.05 7.15 23.17
C THR A 76 8.41 7.81 23.41
N ILE A 77 8.91 8.62 22.46
CA ILE A 77 10.15 9.37 22.61
C ILE A 77 9.97 10.52 23.62
N LEU A 78 10.94 10.64 24.55
CA LEU A 78 11.04 11.74 25.50
C LEU A 78 11.13 13.09 24.78
N ALA A 79 10.39 14.11 25.26
CA ALA A 79 10.29 15.41 24.60
C ALA A 79 11.65 16.04 24.16
N PRO A 80 12.74 15.98 24.94
CA PRO A 80 14.04 16.54 24.52
C PRO A 80 14.68 15.85 23.32
N LEU A 81 14.31 14.59 23.03
CA LEU A 81 14.88 13.80 21.93
C LEU A 81 14.04 13.88 20.64
N ARG A 82 12.83 14.45 20.72
CA ARG A 82 11.91 14.54 19.57
C ARG A 82 12.45 15.39 18.43
N SER A 83 13.19 16.45 18.72
CA SER A 83 13.80 17.31 17.70
C SER A 83 14.80 16.53 16.84
N GLY A 84 15.70 15.77 17.46
CA GLY A 84 16.66 14.93 16.74
C GLY A 84 16.00 13.81 15.93
N PHE A 85 14.90 13.25 16.44
CA PHE A 85 14.07 12.30 15.67
C PHE A 85 13.51 12.94 14.40
N LEU A 86 12.90 14.12 14.50
CA LEU A 86 12.34 14.82 13.33
C LEU A 86 13.42 15.31 12.37
N GLU A 87 14.60 15.67 12.87
CA GLU A 87 15.74 16.05 12.04
C GLU A 87 16.20 14.91 11.13
N ASN A 88 16.14 13.66 11.59
CA ASN A 88 16.44 12.49 10.75
C ASN A 88 15.47 12.37 9.57
N TYR A 89 14.17 12.58 9.79
CA TYR A 89 13.16 12.56 8.72
C TYR A 89 13.31 13.76 7.78
N ASN A 90 13.68 14.93 8.30
CA ASN A 90 13.95 16.11 7.48
C ASN A 90 15.20 15.94 6.60
N ARG A 91 16.24 15.27 7.11
CA ARG A 91 17.42 14.92 6.30
C ARG A 91 17.04 13.92 5.20
N MET A 92 16.24 12.92 5.54
CA MET A 92 15.74 11.91 4.60
C MET A 92 14.91 12.54 3.47
N SER A 93 14.03 13.51 3.76
CA SER A 93 13.25 14.19 2.72
C SER A 93 14.10 15.00 1.74
N SER A 94 15.29 15.44 2.18
CA SER A 94 16.25 16.18 1.36
C SER A 94 17.12 15.26 0.48
N ASN A 95 17.08 13.94 0.69
CA ASN A 95 17.82 12.95 -0.08
C ASN A 95 16.84 12.04 -0.83
N GLU A 96 16.69 12.26 -2.14
CA GLU A 96 15.75 11.54 -3.01
C GLU A 96 15.91 10.02 -2.92
N LYS A 97 17.14 9.52 -2.83
CA LYS A 97 17.41 8.09 -2.73
C LYS A 97 16.93 7.52 -1.40
N GLU A 98 17.23 8.20 -0.29
CA GLU A 98 16.76 7.75 1.04
C GLU A 98 15.23 7.81 1.14
N LEU A 99 14.61 8.86 0.60
CA LEU A 99 13.15 8.99 0.55
C LEU A 99 12.52 7.86 -0.28
N GLN A 100 13.13 7.52 -1.42
CA GLN A 100 12.65 6.42 -2.26
C GLN A 100 12.76 5.08 -1.53
N GLU A 101 13.91 4.77 -0.93
CA GLU A 101 14.11 3.54 -0.15
C GLU A 101 13.14 3.43 1.03
N TRP A 102 12.91 4.54 1.74
CA TRP A 102 11.95 4.60 2.83
C TRP A 102 10.51 4.38 2.35
N THR A 103 10.15 4.98 1.22
CA THR A 103 8.83 4.83 0.60
C THR A 103 8.59 3.38 0.23
N ASP A 104 9.54 2.75 -0.46
CA ASP A 104 9.38 1.38 -0.93
C ASP A 104 9.33 0.38 0.24
N LYS A 105 10.09 0.63 1.33
CA LYS A 105 9.98 -0.12 2.59
C LYS A 105 8.61 0.02 3.24
N THR A 106 8.07 1.24 3.29
CA THR A 106 6.76 1.53 3.89
C THR A 106 5.63 0.87 3.09
N ILE A 107 5.70 0.91 1.75
CA ILE A 107 4.75 0.22 0.87
C ILE A 107 4.84 -1.30 1.08
N SER A 108 6.06 -1.85 1.15
CA SER A 108 6.28 -3.29 1.37
C SER A 108 5.72 -3.77 2.71
N LEU A 109 5.85 -2.97 3.77
CA LEU A 109 5.21 -3.24 5.05
C LEU A 109 3.68 -3.29 4.91
N ALA A 110 3.08 -2.28 4.27
CA ALA A 110 1.65 -2.23 4.07
C ALA A 110 1.13 -3.43 3.26
N ILE A 111 1.86 -3.84 2.22
CA ILE A 111 1.59 -5.06 1.45
C ILE A 111 1.62 -6.26 2.39
N GLY A 112 2.68 -6.45 3.18
CA GLY A 112 2.77 -7.57 4.12
C GLY A 112 1.60 -7.62 5.11
N LEU A 113 1.17 -6.46 5.61
CA LEU A 113 0.02 -6.34 6.51
C LEU A 113 -1.30 -6.74 5.81
N VAL A 114 -1.56 -6.23 4.60
CA VAL A 114 -2.83 -6.53 3.91
C VAL A 114 -2.90 -7.98 3.46
N LEU A 115 -1.76 -8.57 3.04
CA LEU A 115 -1.64 -9.99 2.74
C LEU A 115 -2.00 -10.85 3.96
N ASN A 116 -1.42 -10.52 5.12
CA ASN A 116 -1.65 -11.28 6.35
C ASN A 116 -3.09 -11.15 6.83
N THR A 117 -3.64 -9.93 6.85
CA THR A 117 -5.04 -9.72 7.26
C THR A 117 -6.03 -10.44 6.35
N ALA A 118 -5.80 -10.42 5.03
CA ALA A 118 -6.64 -11.14 4.09
C ALA A 118 -6.53 -12.66 4.27
N LEU A 119 -5.33 -13.17 4.55
CA LEU A 119 -5.09 -14.59 4.79
C LEU A 119 -5.92 -15.10 5.96
N LEU A 120 -5.95 -14.37 7.08
CA LEU A 120 -6.78 -14.67 8.25
C LEU A 120 -8.29 -14.69 7.95
N LYS A 121 -8.71 -14.10 6.83
CA LYS A 121 -10.10 -14.07 6.34
C LYS A 121 -10.34 -15.06 5.20
N GLY A 122 -9.39 -15.96 4.92
CA GLY A 122 -9.50 -16.96 3.86
C GLY A 122 -9.32 -16.37 2.45
N VAL A 123 -8.53 -15.32 2.31
CA VAL A 123 -8.20 -14.72 1.00
C VAL A 123 -6.70 -14.64 0.83
N GLN A 124 -6.21 -15.18 -0.28
CA GLN A 124 -4.83 -15.07 -0.71
C GLN A 124 -4.72 -14.09 -1.88
N PHE A 125 -3.76 -13.18 -1.80
CA PHE A 125 -3.38 -12.34 -2.93
C PHE A 125 -2.13 -12.89 -3.60
N SER A 126 -2.15 -12.98 -4.92
CA SER A 126 -0.99 -13.39 -5.72
C SER A 126 -0.55 -12.25 -6.62
N PRO A 127 0.73 -11.84 -6.61
CA PRO A 127 1.19 -10.76 -7.46
C PRO A 127 1.03 -11.13 -8.94
N ILE A 128 0.59 -10.16 -9.73
CA ILE A 128 0.49 -10.24 -11.19
C ILE A 128 1.65 -9.44 -11.77
N GLU A 129 2.42 -10.06 -12.66
CA GLU A 129 3.40 -9.32 -13.45
C GLU A 129 2.69 -8.66 -14.63
N THR A 130 2.71 -7.33 -14.65
CA THR A 130 2.08 -6.53 -15.71
C THR A 130 2.87 -5.25 -15.92
N ASP A 131 2.71 -4.65 -17.10
CA ASP A 131 3.28 -3.32 -17.36
C ASP A 131 2.50 -2.27 -16.56
N LEU A 132 3.08 -1.87 -15.42
CA LEU A 132 2.52 -0.86 -14.53
C LEU A 132 2.32 0.49 -15.25
N SER A 133 3.12 0.81 -16.27
CA SER A 133 2.97 2.07 -17.03
C SER A 133 1.74 2.04 -17.93
N ALA A 134 1.36 0.85 -18.42
CA ALA A 134 0.12 0.65 -19.14
C ALA A 134 -1.08 0.82 -18.19
N LEU A 135 -1.00 0.31 -16.95
CA LEU A 135 -2.02 0.58 -15.90
C LEU A 135 -2.13 2.07 -15.59
N ASP A 136 -1.01 2.78 -15.44
CA ASP A 136 -0.97 4.22 -15.17
C ASP A 136 -1.78 5.00 -16.20
N SER A 137 -1.58 4.66 -17.47
CA SER A 137 -2.25 5.30 -18.61
C SER A 137 -3.73 4.89 -18.70
N HIS A 138 -4.02 3.60 -18.51
CA HIS A 138 -5.38 3.05 -18.62
C HIS A 138 -6.33 3.63 -17.56
N LEU A 139 -5.86 3.77 -16.33
CA LEU A 139 -6.65 4.26 -15.19
C LEU A 139 -6.47 5.76 -14.93
N GLU A 140 -5.76 6.45 -15.82
CA GLU A 140 -5.43 7.88 -15.74
C GLU A 140 -4.83 8.30 -14.38
N LEU A 141 -3.97 7.45 -13.79
CA LEU A 141 -3.47 7.61 -12.42
C LEU A 141 -2.68 8.89 -12.21
N GLY A 142 -1.97 9.36 -13.25
CA GLY A 142 -1.24 10.62 -13.23
C GLY A 142 -2.13 11.84 -12.90
N LYS A 143 -3.39 11.86 -13.36
CA LYS A 143 -4.34 12.95 -13.03
C LYS A 143 -4.72 12.96 -11.54
N LYS A 144 -4.59 11.81 -10.88
CA LYS A 144 -4.87 11.61 -9.45
C LYS A 144 -3.61 11.69 -8.59
N LYS A 145 -2.45 12.02 -9.18
CA LYS A 145 -1.13 12.02 -8.51
C LYS A 145 -0.77 10.66 -7.93
N LEU A 146 -1.11 9.60 -8.68
CA LEU A 146 -0.87 8.22 -8.32
C LEU A 146 -0.08 7.51 -9.42
N ARG A 147 0.60 6.44 -9.04
CA ARG A 147 1.28 5.51 -9.95
C ARG A 147 1.06 4.08 -9.47
N ALA A 148 0.82 3.15 -10.38
CA ALA A 148 0.74 1.73 -10.09
C ALA A 148 2.06 1.22 -9.50
N TYR A 149 1.97 0.48 -8.40
CA TYR A 149 3.11 -0.11 -7.71
C TYR A 149 3.08 -1.64 -7.80
N GLN A 150 1.94 -2.26 -7.52
CA GLN A 150 1.76 -3.71 -7.62
C GLN A 150 0.28 -4.05 -7.80
N LEU A 151 -0.01 -4.97 -8.71
CA LEU A 151 -1.33 -5.56 -8.88
C LEU A 151 -1.33 -6.98 -8.32
N PHE A 152 -2.42 -7.37 -7.66
CA PHE A 152 -2.61 -8.72 -7.14
C PHE A 152 -3.95 -9.32 -7.61
N ASP A 153 -3.90 -10.59 -8.02
CA ASP A 153 -5.10 -11.40 -8.18
C ASP A 153 -5.55 -11.95 -6.82
N THR A 154 -6.85 -12.21 -6.69
CA THR A 154 -7.46 -12.55 -5.40
C THR A 154 -8.06 -13.95 -5.43
N TYR A 155 -7.62 -14.83 -4.54
CA TYR A 155 -8.12 -16.20 -4.44
C TYR A 155 -8.77 -16.42 -3.10
N GLN A 156 -10.01 -16.92 -3.10
CA GLN A 156 -10.61 -17.43 -1.88
C GLN A 156 -10.02 -18.80 -1.59
N ILE A 157 -9.51 -18.97 -0.37
CA ILE A 157 -9.00 -20.23 0.14
C ILE A 157 -9.89 -20.70 1.28
N ASP A 158 -9.99 -22.02 1.45
CA ASP A 158 -10.69 -22.57 2.61
C ASP A 158 -9.86 -22.24 3.88
N PRO A 159 -10.43 -21.53 4.87
CA PRO A 159 -9.70 -21.17 6.09
C PRO A 159 -9.24 -22.37 6.92
N SER A 160 -9.82 -23.56 6.70
CA SER A 160 -9.47 -24.78 7.44
C SER A 160 -8.02 -25.24 7.23
N PHE A 161 -7.33 -24.74 6.19
CA PHE A 161 -5.91 -25.02 5.93
C PHE A 161 -4.93 -24.20 6.79
N LEU A 162 -5.42 -23.26 7.62
CA LEU A 162 -4.59 -22.41 8.49
C LEU A 162 -4.51 -22.91 9.95
N VAL A 163 -5.07 -24.09 10.23
CA VAL A 163 -5.12 -24.74 11.56
C VAL A 163 -4.03 -25.78 11.72
#